data_AF-A0A813I3F1-F1
#
_entry.id   AF-A0A813I3F1-F1
#
_cell.length_a   1.000
_cell.length_b   1.000
_cell.length_c   1.000
_cell.angle_alpha   90.00
_cell.angle_beta   90.00
_cell.angle_gamma   90.00
#
_symmetry.space_group_name_H-M   'P 1'
#
loop_
_entity.id
_entity.type
_entity.pdbx_description
1 polymer ?
#
loop_
_entity_poly.entity_id
_entity_poly.type
_entity_poly.pdbx_seq_one_letter_code
_entity_poly.pdbx_strand_id
1 'polypeptide(L)'
;LGKSWDRGHKIKMDPMGYGLSSGTPQDGKAVIFPVSMKSDTEEVRLQYKRTHNSYNPGERIERDYTWPEEAKEKTFRFGKADAGGQAIEGAGAKSVLNWDVNDDGDYKKTKLVQKSLEDYRSVQHPRLFEKVHCKQGATGPPCGPDKRFGIGSAISDYTAASCIKGYYSFEEQLPDQDLGRCCKVGRRNVTSETRAFGTPSVRTDIPAPPPGKRSCADNMSYGDDCSAA
;
A
#
# COMPACT_ATOMS: atom_id res chain seq x y z
N LEU A 1 -71.16 131.69 -30.27
CA LEU A 1 -71.39 130.36 -29.65
C LEU A 1 -70.05 129.65 -29.57
N GLY A 2 -69.56 129.28 -28.38
CA GLY A 2 -68.30 128.52 -28.29
C GLY A 2 -67.52 128.62 -26.97
N LYS A 3 -67.89 129.50 -26.05
CA LYS A 3 -67.34 129.51 -24.68
C LYS A 3 -68.45 129.16 -23.69
N SER A 4 -68.19 128.13 -22.89
CA SER A 4 -69.06 127.68 -21.80
C SER A 4 -68.96 128.62 -20.59
N TRP A 5 -69.94 128.52 -19.69
CA TRP A 5 -70.09 129.37 -18.50
C TRP A 5 -68.91 129.19 -17.53
N ASP A 6 -68.23 130.30 -17.24
CA ASP A 6 -67.08 130.33 -16.33
C ASP A 6 -67.49 130.87 -14.96
N ARG A 7 -67.19 130.14 -13.86
CA ARG A 7 -67.72 130.44 -12.50
C ARG A 7 -66.83 131.36 -11.66
N GLY A 8 -65.70 131.83 -12.19
CA GLY A 8 -64.83 132.82 -11.53
C GLY A 8 -64.05 132.34 -10.29
N HIS A 9 -63.96 131.04 -10.04
CA HIS A 9 -63.19 130.49 -8.92
C HIS A 9 -61.68 130.52 -9.21
N LYS A 10 -60.86 130.95 -8.22
CA LYS A 10 -59.40 130.82 -8.27
C LYS A 10 -58.98 129.39 -7.97
N ILE A 11 -58.76 128.59 -9.01
CA ILE A 11 -58.26 127.21 -8.89
C ILE A 11 -56.74 127.28 -8.67
N LYS A 12 -56.26 126.75 -7.54
CA LYS A 12 -54.83 126.48 -7.34
C LYS A 12 -54.48 125.21 -8.10
N MET A 13 -53.83 125.37 -9.23
CA MET A 13 -53.33 124.25 -10.03
C MET A 13 -51.97 123.83 -9.49
N ASP A 14 -51.88 122.63 -8.91
CA ASP A 14 -50.60 121.96 -8.81
C ASP A 14 -50.22 121.44 -10.21
N PRO A 15 -48.92 121.44 -10.59
CA PRO A 15 -48.47 121.09 -11.94
C PRO A 15 -48.79 119.65 -12.38
N MET A 16 -49.39 118.84 -11.51
CA MET A 16 -49.66 117.41 -11.68
C MET A 16 -51.06 117.10 -12.27
N GLY A 17 -51.90 118.11 -12.55
CA GLY A 17 -53.23 117.93 -13.13
C GLY A 17 -54.35 117.72 -12.09
N TYR A 18 -55.58 117.40 -12.54
CA TYR A 18 -56.75 117.21 -11.68
C TYR A 18 -56.94 115.72 -11.29
N GLY A 19 -57.25 115.45 -10.03
CA GLY A 19 -57.55 114.10 -9.48
C GLY A 19 -56.52 113.64 -8.43
N LEU A 20 -56.83 112.59 -7.67
CA LEU A 20 -55.84 111.93 -6.80
C LEU A 20 -54.97 111.00 -7.66
N SER A 21 -53.65 111.21 -7.66
CA SER A 21 -52.72 110.28 -8.30
C SER A 21 -52.81 108.91 -7.63
N SER A 22 -53.02 107.85 -8.41
CA SER A 22 -52.79 106.49 -7.93
C SER A 22 -51.32 106.32 -7.53
N GLY A 23 -51.05 105.42 -6.57
CA GLY A 23 -49.73 105.25 -5.97
C GLY A 23 -48.59 105.06 -6.98
N THR A 24 -47.36 105.27 -6.52
CA THR A 24 -46.16 105.16 -7.36
C THR A 24 -46.10 103.80 -8.06
N PRO A 25 -45.95 103.74 -9.40
CA PRO A 25 -45.80 102.48 -10.11
C PRO A 25 -44.55 101.74 -9.60
N GLN A 26 -44.73 100.53 -9.07
CA GLN A 26 -43.63 99.66 -8.70
C GLN A 26 -43.12 98.92 -9.94
N ASP A 27 -41.81 98.79 -10.05
CA ASP A 27 -41.19 98.02 -11.11
C ASP A 27 -41.53 96.53 -10.94
N GLY A 28 -42.30 95.97 -11.89
CA GLY A 28 -42.71 94.58 -11.86
C GLY A 28 -41.53 93.61 -11.82
N LYS A 29 -40.37 94.01 -12.36
CA LYS A 29 -39.16 93.18 -12.32
C LYS A 29 -38.63 92.99 -10.90
N ALA A 30 -38.68 94.04 -10.08
CA ALA A 30 -38.26 93.98 -8.68
C ALA A 30 -39.18 93.11 -7.83
N VAL A 31 -40.46 93.01 -8.20
CA VAL A 31 -41.45 92.15 -7.53
C VAL A 31 -41.27 90.68 -7.94
N ILE A 32 -41.06 90.42 -9.24
CA ILE A 32 -40.87 89.04 -9.75
C ILE A 32 -39.52 88.46 -9.29
N PHE A 33 -38.49 89.31 -9.20
CA PHE A 33 -37.14 88.90 -8.81
C PHE A 33 -36.66 89.72 -7.60
N PRO A 34 -37.02 89.32 -6.37
CA PRO A 34 -36.60 90.02 -5.16
C PRO A 34 -35.12 89.73 -4.84
N VAL A 35 -34.21 90.35 -5.59
CA VAL A 35 -32.74 90.18 -5.44
C VAL A 35 -32.24 90.65 -4.07
N SER A 36 -32.96 91.57 -3.41
CA SER A 36 -32.59 92.12 -2.10
C SER A 36 -33.12 91.31 -0.91
N MET A 37 -33.89 90.24 -1.15
CA MET A 37 -34.41 89.40 -0.06
C MET A 37 -33.30 88.47 0.43
N LYS A 38 -32.98 88.56 1.72
CA LYS A 38 -32.02 87.65 2.36
C LYS A 38 -32.68 86.27 2.50
N SER A 39 -31.91 85.23 2.27
CA SER A 39 -32.33 83.86 2.54
C SER A 39 -32.63 83.65 4.02
N ASP A 40 -33.50 82.69 4.33
CA ASP A 40 -33.84 82.33 5.70
C ASP A 40 -32.61 81.93 6.53
N THR A 41 -32.66 82.27 7.82
CA THR A 41 -31.64 81.90 8.82
C THR A 41 -31.65 80.38 9.10
N GLU A 42 -30.50 79.82 9.50
CA GLU A 42 -30.35 78.38 9.73
C GLU A 42 -31.26 77.83 10.85
N GLU A 43 -31.62 78.65 11.84
CA GLU A 43 -32.54 78.27 12.93
C GLU A 43 -33.96 78.02 12.41
N VAL A 44 -34.45 78.90 11.53
CA VAL A 44 -35.74 78.75 10.85
C VAL A 44 -35.71 77.48 10.00
N ARG A 45 -34.60 77.20 9.32
CA ARG A 45 -34.42 75.96 8.55
C ARG A 45 -34.56 74.70 9.41
N LEU A 46 -33.94 74.65 10.58
CA LEU A 46 -34.06 73.52 11.51
C LEU A 46 -35.50 73.35 12.01
N GLN A 47 -36.21 74.45 12.26
CA GLN A 47 -37.63 74.41 12.64
C GLN A 47 -38.50 73.84 11.51
N TYR A 48 -38.25 74.22 10.26
CA TYR A 48 -38.97 73.68 9.08
C TYR A 48 -38.65 72.20 8.83
N LYS A 49 -37.40 71.76 9.05
CA LYS A 49 -37.04 70.34 9.04
C LYS A 49 -37.88 69.55 10.04
N ARG A 50 -38.03 70.07 11.26
CA ARG A 50 -38.79 69.40 12.34
C ARG A 50 -40.31 69.42 12.13
N THR A 51 -40.86 70.52 11.65
CA THR A 51 -42.32 70.72 11.59
C THR A 51 -42.95 70.28 10.27
N HIS A 52 -42.25 70.47 9.15
CA HIS A 52 -42.78 70.26 7.80
C HIS A 52 -42.00 69.22 7.00
N ASN A 53 -41.00 68.55 7.60
CA ASN A 53 -40.11 67.62 6.90
C ASN A 53 -39.48 68.24 5.64
N SER A 54 -39.16 69.53 5.69
CA SER A 54 -38.54 70.27 4.58
C SER A 54 -37.02 70.12 4.64
N TYR A 55 -36.47 69.23 3.80
CA TYR A 55 -35.03 68.94 3.72
C TYR A 55 -34.44 69.53 2.43
N ASN A 56 -33.15 69.88 2.46
CA ASN A 56 -32.46 70.26 1.24
C ASN A 56 -32.18 69.01 0.37
N PRO A 57 -32.04 69.18 -0.95
CA PRO A 57 -31.64 68.09 -1.84
C PRO A 57 -30.34 67.43 -1.38
N GLY A 58 -30.37 66.11 -1.16
CA GLY A 58 -29.20 65.32 -0.75
C GLY A 58 -28.95 65.24 0.76
N GLU A 59 -29.74 65.93 1.59
CA GLU A 59 -29.66 65.76 3.05
C GLU A 59 -30.31 64.44 3.48
N ARG A 60 -29.65 63.71 4.37
CA ARG A 60 -30.21 62.51 5.01
C ARG A 60 -31.00 62.92 6.24
N ILE A 61 -32.02 62.13 6.57
CA ILE A 61 -32.81 62.33 7.80
C ILE A 61 -31.96 61.92 9.00
N GLU A 62 -31.62 62.89 9.83
CA GLU A 62 -31.02 62.67 11.14
C GLU A 62 -32.13 62.26 12.13
N ARG A 63 -31.91 61.16 12.84
CA ARG A 63 -32.90 60.54 13.75
C ARG A 63 -32.51 60.67 15.23
N ASP A 64 -31.46 61.43 15.53
CA ASP A 64 -30.94 61.66 16.88
C ASP A 64 -30.68 60.37 17.69
N TYR A 65 -30.28 59.29 17.02
CA TYR A 65 -29.88 58.06 17.71
C TYR A 65 -28.55 58.23 18.44
N THR A 66 -28.49 57.70 19.66
CA THR A 66 -27.24 57.56 20.42
C THR A 66 -26.44 56.38 19.87
N TRP A 67 -25.58 56.64 18.88
CA TRP A 67 -24.71 55.62 18.28
C TRP A 67 -23.55 55.23 19.21
N PRO A 68 -23.19 53.93 19.29
CA PRO A 68 -22.00 53.49 20.00
C PRO A 68 -20.73 54.05 19.33
N GLU A 69 -19.65 54.23 20.09
CA GLU A 69 -18.41 54.85 19.59
C GLU A 69 -17.81 54.09 18.40
N GLU A 70 -17.88 52.76 18.44
CA GLU A 70 -17.39 51.86 17.37
C GLU A 70 -18.10 52.10 16.02
N ALA A 71 -19.39 52.46 16.04
CA ALA A 71 -20.16 52.69 14.82
C ALA A 71 -19.93 54.07 14.19
N LYS A 72 -19.21 54.97 14.88
CA LYS A 72 -18.83 56.28 14.36
C LYS A 72 -17.59 56.20 13.47
N GLU A 73 -16.82 55.13 13.57
CA GLU A 73 -15.66 54.92 12.71
C GLU A 73 -16.09 54.65 11.26
N LYS A 74 -15.43 55.29 10.29
CA LYS A 74 -15.71 55.11 8.86
C LYS A 74 -15.44 53.69 8.37
N THR A 75 -14.64 52.93 9.12
CA THR A 75 -14.26 51.54 8.86
C THR A 75 -15.28 50.52 9.38
N PHE A 76 -16.23 50.95 10.22
CA PHE A 76 -17.25 50.08 10.76
C PHE A 76 -18.16 49.54 9.67
N ARG A 77 -18.37 48.22 9.67
CA ARG A 77 -19.28 47.53 8.74
C ARG A 77 -20.51 47.06 9.51
N PHE A 78 -21.67 47.48 9.05
CA PHE A 78 -22.95 47.00 9.58
C PHE A 78 -23.24 45.57 9.11
N GLY A 79 -23.92 44.80 9.96
CA GLY A 79 -24.28 43.41 9.71
C GLY A 79 -23.54 42.44 10.63
N LYS A 80 -24.10 41.23 10.79
CA LYS A 80 -23.42 40.17 11.53
C LYS A 80 -22.22 39.73 10.69
N ALA A 81 -21.01 39.96 11.21
CA ALA A 81 -19.84 39.29 10.66
C ALA A 81 -20.05 37.80 10.85
N ASP A 82 -20.01 37.02 9.77
CA ASP A 82 -19.75 35.60 9.91
C ASP A 82 -18.43 35.47 10.67
N ALA A 83 -18.42 34.70 11.74
CA ALA A 83 -17.26 34.56 12.63
C ALA A 83 -15.98 34.07 11.90
N GLY A 84 -16.08 33.72 10.61
CA GLY A 84 -14.97 33.41 9.71
C GLY A 84 -14.37 34.61 8.96
N GLY A 85 -14.84 35.85 9.15
CA GLY A 85 -14.37 37.01 8.38
C GLY A 85 -12.92 37.45 8.60
N GLN A 86 -12.24 36.89 9.61
CA GLN A 86 -10.79 37.04 9.80
C GLN A 86 -10.01 35.75 9.47
N ALA A 87 -10.69 34.65 9.15
CA ALA A 87 -10.02 33.46 8.68
C ALA A 87 -9.58 33.70 7.24
N ILE A 88 -8.28 33.51 6.99
CA ILE A 88 -7.72 33.52 5.63
C ILE A 88 -8.57 32.58 4.77
N GLU A 89 -9.11 33.10 3.67
CA GLU A 89 -9.98 32.36 2.76
C GLU A 89 -9.28 31.04 2.35
N GLY A 90 -9.94 29.91 2.61
CA GLY A 90 -9.39 28.57 2.31
C GLY A 90 -8.47 27.94 3.35
N ALA A 91 -8.14 28.61 4.47
CA ALA A 91 -7.31 28.01 5.52
C ALA A 91 -7.95 26.75 6.15
N GLY A 92 -9.27 26.78 6.37
CA GLY A 92 -10.01 25.62 6.88
C GLY A 92 -10.08 24.45 5.88
N ALA A 93 -10.15 24.74 4.57
CA ALA A 93 -10.10 23.69 3.56
C ALA A 93 -8.70 23.05 3.49
N LYS A 94 -7.64 23.88 3.61
CA LYS A 94 -6.25 23.41 3.63
C LYS A 94 -5.95 22.49 4.81
N SER A 95 -6.47 22.78 6.01
CA SER A 95 -6.26 21.90 7.16
C SER A 95 -6.96 20.55 6.98
N VAL A 96 -8.19 20.54 6.46
CA VAL A 96 -8.95 19.30 6.23
C VAL A 96 -8.35 18.42 5.13
N LEU A 97 -7.81 19.02 4.08
CA LEU A 97 -7.20 18.29 2.96
C LEU A 97 -5.82 17.71 3.31
N ASN A 98 -5.17 18.21 4.36
CA ASN A 98 -3.83 17.77 4.75
C ASN A 98 -3.89 16.79 5.93
N TRP A 99 -3.99 15.50 5.65
CA TRP A 99 -4.11 14.45 6.68
C TRP A 99 -2.84 14.21 7.53
N ASP A 100 -1.71 14.74 7.09
CA ASP A 100 -0.42 14.58 7.77
C ASP A 100 -0.16 15.64 8.84
N VAL A 101 -0.81 16.80 8.70
CA VAL A 101 -0.73 17.91 9.63
C VAL A 101 -1.87 17.79 10.63
N ASN A 102 -1.56 17.75 11.91
CA ASN A 102 -2.58 17.76 12.96
C ASN A 102 -3.21 19.15 13.08
N ASP A 103 -4.32 19.26 13.82
CA ASP A 103 -5.02 20.53 14.02
C ASP A 103 -4.13 21.64 14.60
N ASP A 104 -3.09 21.26 15.35
CA ASP A 104 -2.09 22.16 15.94
C ASP A 104 -1.02 22.65 14.92
N GLY A 105 -1.05 22.19 13.67
CA GLY A 105 -0.06 22.54 12.64
C GLY A 105 1.25 21.73 12.70
N ASP A 106 1.39 20.81 13.66
CA ASP A 106 2.55 19.91 13.75
C ASP A 106 2.33 18.61 12.96
N TYR A 107 3.41 18.07 12.42
CA TYR A 107 3.41 16.78 11.74
C TYR A 107 3.46 15.64 12.77
N LYS A 108 2.89 14.48 12.42
CA LYS A 108 2.95 13.28 13.26
C LYS A 108 4.40 12.81 13.44
N LYS A 109 5.03 13.19 14.56
CA LYS A 109 6.35 12.70 14.98
C LYS A 109 6.26 11.26 15.48
N THR A 110 7.35 10.51 15.36
CA THR A 110 7.48 9.17 15.93
C THR A 110 7.32 9.24 17.45
N LYS A 111 6.25 8.65 17.97
CA LYS A 111 6.00 8.55 19.42
C LYS A 111 6.70 7.31 19.97
N LEU A 112 7.24 7.42 21.18
CA LEU A 112 7.70 6.24 21.92
C LEU A 112 6.47 5.43 22.34
N VAL A 113 6.37 4.19 21.88
CA VAL A 113 5.26 3.28 22.16
C VAL A 113 5.79 2.10 22.98
N GLN A 114 4.93 1.48 23.78
CA GLN A 114 5.28 0.24 24.47
C GLN A 114 5.68 -0.85 23.48
N LYS A 115 6.78 -1.53 23.77
CA LYS A 115 7.32 -2.61 22.91
C LYS A 115 6.28 -3.69 22.59
N SER A 116 5.47 -4.10 23.58
CA SER A 116 4.43 -5.12 23.40
C SER A 116 3.39 -4.76 22.35
N LEU A 117 3.03 -3.47 22.25
CA LEU A 117 2.07 -2.98 21.26
C LEU A 117 2.67 -2.96 19.86
N GLU A 118 3.95 -2.58 19.74
CA GLU A 118 4.64 -2.56 18.44
C GLU A 118 4.97 -3.96 17.95
N ASP A 119 5.37 -4.87 18.85
CA ASP A 119 5.52 -6.30 18.57
C ASP A 119 4.18 -6.88 18.08
N TYR A 120 3.07 -6.59 18.75
CA TYR A 120 1.73 -7.00 18.29
C TYR A 120 1.38 -6.41 16.91
N ARG A 121 1.64 -5.11 16.70
CA ARG A 121 1.39 -4.45 15.41
C ARG A 121 2.19 -5.10 14.29
N SER A 122 3.47 -5.42 14.51
CA SER A 122 4.33 -6.07 13.53
C SER A 122 3.86 -7.48 13.14
N VAL A 123 3.18 -8.18 14.07
CA VAL A 123 2.65 -9.53 13.84
C VAL A 123 1.26 -9.49 13.19
N GLN A 124 0.40 -8.54 13.54
CA GLN A 124 -0.96 -8.45 12.97
C GLN A 124 -1.00 -7.76 11.62
N HIS A 125 -0.23 -6.69 11.44
CA HIS A 125 -0.32 -5.85 10.25
C HIS A 125 0.81 -6.20 9.27
N PRO A 126 0.47 -6.63 8.04
CA PRO A 126 1.48 -6.94 7.04
C PRO A 126 2.21 -5.66 6.61
N ARG A 127 3.53 -5.73 6.53
CA ARG A 127 4.38 -4.67 5.99
C ARG A 127 4.62 -4.91 4.51
N LEU A 128 4.70 -3.81 3.75
CA LEU A 128 4.94 -3.88 2.31
C LEU A 128 6.33 -4.47 2.05
N PHE A 129 6.44 -5.37 1.06
CA PHE A 129 7.66 -6.08 0.68
C PHE A 129 8.31 -6.96 1.76
N GLU A 130 7.63 -7.18 2.88
CA GLU A 130 8.10 -8.08 3.93
C GLU A 130 7.25 -9.34 4.01
N LYS A 131 7.85 -10.43 4.50
CA LYS A 131 7.12 -11.66 4.79
C LYS A 131 6.20 -11.44 5.99
N VAL A 132 4.96 -11.91 5.90
CA VAL A 132 4.00 -11.88 7.01
C VAL A 132 4.50 -12.79 8.14
N HIS A 133 4.46 -12.28 9.37
CA HIS A 133 4.86 -13.04 10.53
C HIS A 133 3.77 -14.05 10.94
N CYS A 134 3.99 -15.34 10.70
CA CYS A 134 3.00 -16.41 10.96
C CYS A 134 2.94 -16.90 12.42
N LYS A 135 3.22 -16.03 13.41
CA LYS A 135 3.11 -16.34 14.86
C LYS A 135 3.95 -17.55 15.33
N GLN A 136 5.14 -17.74 14.75
CA GLN A 136 6.02 -18.91 15.01
C GLN A 136 6.83 -18.83 16.32
N GLY A 137 6.44 -17.96 17.27
CA GLY A 137 7.15 -17.76 18.54
C GLY A 137 8.46 -16.97 18.41
N ALA A 138 9.08 -16.64 19.55
CA ALA A 138 10.26 -15.77 19.60
C ALA A 138 11.55 -16.42 19.05
N THR A 139 11.67 -17.74 19.15
CA THR A 139 12.85 -18.51 18.74
C THR A 139 12.77 -19.02 17.31
N GLY A 140 11.69 -18.71 16.59
CA GLY A 140 11.42 -19.28 15.27
C GLY A 140 11.25 -20.81 15.32
N PRO A 141 11.17 -21.46 14.14
CA PRO A 141 11.18 -22.91 14.09
C PRO A 141 12.51 -23.44 14.68
N PRO A 142 12.52 -24.62 15.34
CA PRO A 142 13.68 -25.16 16.06
C PRO A 142 14.83 -25.63 15.14
N CYS A 143 14.90 -25.09 13.92
CA CYS A 143 15.85 -25.46 12.91
C CYS A 143 16.71 -24.24 12.55
N GLY A 144 18.01 -24.47 12.40
CA GLY A 144 18.95 -23.43 12.00
C GLY A 144 18.73 -22.97 10.56
N PRO A 145 19.33 -21.83 10.16
CA PRO A 145 19.15 -21.23 8.84
C PRO A 145 19.62 -22.13 7.68
N ASP A 146 20.51 -23.09 7.93
CA ASP A 146 20.99 -24.02 6.90
C ASP A 146 20.08 -25.24 6.71
N LYS A 147 19.08 -25.43 7.59
CA LYS A 147 18.15 -26.56 7.46
C LYS A 147 17.34 -26.41 6.18
N ARG A 148 17.48 -27.37 5.28
CA ARG A 148 16.56 -27.54 4.14
C ARG A 148 15.27 -28.18 4.66
N PHE A 149 14.15 -27.53 4.41
CA PHE A 149 12.83 -28.08 4.69
C PHE A 149 12.40 -29.07 3.60
N GLY A 150 11.51 -29.98 3.95
CA GLY A 150 11.00 -31.02 3.05
C GLY A 150 11.49 -32.42 3.41
N ILE A 151 10.99 -33.41 2.67
CA ILE A 151 11.41 -34.81 2.79
C ILE A 151 12.51 -35.03 1.77
N GLY A 152 13.73 -35.31 2.24
CA GLY A 152 14.82 -35.68 1.35
C GLY A 152 14.49 -37.00 0.66
N SER A 153 14.79 -37.09 -0.64
CA SER A 153 14.76 -38.38 -1.33
C SER A 153 15.75 -39.31 -0.64
N ALA A 154 15.25 -40.37 -0.01
CA ALA A 154 16.11 -41.36 0.63
C ALA A 154 16.95 -42.02 -0.46
N ILE A 155 18.26 -41.83 -0.39
CA ILE A 155 19.19 -42.69 -1.12
C ILE A 155 19.13 -44.02 -0.37
N SER A 156 18.80 -45.10 -1.07
CA SER A 156 18.84 -46.43 -0.47
C SER A 156 20.26 -46.70 0.02
N ASP A 157 20.39 -47.34 1.18
CA ASP A 157 21.69 -47.81 1.69
C ASP A 157 22.38 -48.77 0.70
N TYR A 158 21.60 -49.35 -0.22
CA TYR A 158 22.09 -50.23 -1.28
C TYR A 158 22.15 -49.48 -2.61
N THR A 159 23.34 -49.45 -3.18
CA THR A 159 23.53 -49.00 -4.56
C THR A 159 23.14 -50.13 -5.52
N ALA A 160 22.74 -49.81 -6.76
CA ALA A 160 22.50 -50.83 -7.79
C ALA A 160 23.70 -51.79 -7.95
N ALA A 161 24.93 -51.26 -7.82
CA ALA A 161 26.15 -52.04 -7.84
C ALA A 161 26.23 -53.08 -6.70
N SER A 162 25.81 -52.76 -5.48
CA SER A 162 25.77 -53.72 -4.37
C SER A 162 24.71 -54.79 -4.59
N CYS A 163 23.57 -54.44 -5.21
CA CYS A 163 22.54 -55.43 -5.53
C CYS A 163 23.00 -56.42 -6.61
N ILE A 164 23.78 -55.95 -7.60
CA ILE A 164 24.29 -56.80 -8.68
C ILE A 164 25.38 -57.76 -8.16
N LYS A 165 26.30 -57.24 -7.34
CA LYS A 165 27.44 -58.03 -6.86
C LYS A 165 27.10 -58.92 -5.66
N GLY A 166 26.05 -58.56 -4.91
CA GLY A 166 25.71 -59.21 -3.65
C GLY A 166 26.78 -58.99 -2.57
N TYR A 167 26.54 -59.56 -1.40
CA TYR A 167 27.47 -59.57 -0.27
C TYR A 167 27.82 -61.01 0.07
N TYR A 168 28.48 -61.71 -0.85
CA TYR A 168 28.91 -63.09 -0.66
C TYR A 168 30.20 -63.15 0.14
N SER A 169 30.26 -64.09 1.09
CA SER A 169 31.49 -64.42 1.80
C SER A 169 32.55 -65.00 0.85
N PHE A 170 33.81 -64.99 1.27
CA PHE A 170 34.89 -65.56 0.45
C PHE A 170 34.63 -67.05 0.13
N GLU A 171 34.07 -67.80 1.07
CA GLU A 171 33.74 -69.21 0.89
C GLU A 171 32.66 -69.44 -0.17
N GLU A 172 31.65 -68.57 -0.23
CA GLU A 172 30.58 -68.62 -1.26
C GLU A 172 31.05 -68.15 -2.63
N GLN A 173 32.13 -67.37 -2.69
CA GLN A 173 32.76 -66.97 -3.95
C GLN A 173 33.65 -68.07 -4.53
N LEU A 174 34.03 -69.07 -3.73
CA LEU A 174 34.82 -70.19 -4.20
C LEU A 174 33.99 -71.07 -5.14
N PRO A 175 34.62 -71.67 -6.16
CA PRO A 175 33.96 -72.63 -7.02
C PRO A 175 33.50 -73.87 -6.23
N ASP A 176 32.41 -74.49 -6.69
CA ASP A 176 31.91 -75.73 -6.12
C ASP A 176 32.98 -76.84 -6.14
N GLN A 177 33.03 -77.62 -5.06
CA GLN A 177 34.08 -78.63 -4.85
C GLN A 177 34.01 -79.83 -5.80
N ASP A 178 32.87 -80.06 -6.45
CA ASP A 178 32.64 -81.18 -7.36
C ASP A 178 32.93 -80.83 -8.83
N LEU A 179 33.38 -79.60 -9.11
CA LEU A 179 33.78 -79.21 -10.45
C LEU A 179 35.04 -79.99 -10.90
N GLY A 180 34.89 -80.72 -12.00
CA GLY A 180 35.99 -81.46 -12.65
C GLY A 180 36.41 -82.76 -11.95
N ARG A 181 35.74 -83.19 -10.88
CA ARG A 181 36.06 -84.44 -10.17
C ARG A 181 34.79 -85.14 -9.67
N CYS A 182 34.77 -86.48 -9.70
CA CYS A 182 33.69 -87.22 -9.05
C CYS A 182 33.90 -87.22 -7.54
N CYS A 183 33.07 -86.49 -6.79
CA CYS A 183 33.10 -86.47 -5.32
C CYS A 183 32.24 -87.57 -4.66
N LYS A 184 31.48 -88.34 -5.47
CA LYS A 184 30.60 -89.41 -4.98
C LYS A 184 31.40 -90.54 -4.33
N VAL A 185 31.06 -90.86 -3.08
CA VAL A 185 31.68 -91.96 -2.32
C VAL A 185 31.59 -93.27 -3.12
N GLY A 186 32.71 -93.98 -3.24
CA GLY A 186 32.83 -95.21 -4.02
C GLY A 186 33.10 -95.04 -5.52
N ARG A 187 33.02 -93.81 -6.05
CA ARG A 187 33.34 -93.49 -7.46
C ARG A 187 34.37 -92.37 -7.62
N ARG A 188 35.03 -92.00 -6.52
CA ARG A 188 36.01 -90.91 -6.53
C ARG A 188 37.22 -91.29 -7.36
N ASN A 189 37.62 -90.41 -8.27
CA ASN A 189 38.85 -90.56 -9.05
C ASN A 189 40.05 -90.01 -8.27
N VAL A 190 40.27 -90.58 -7.08
CA VAL A 190 41.38 -90.23 -6.20
C VAL A 190 42.09 -91.52 -5.86
N THR A 191 43.19 -91.78 -6.55
CA THR A 191 44.03 -92.97 -6.31
C THR A 191 45.44 -92.52 -6.01
N SER A 192 45.99 -92.94 -4.88
CA SER A 192 47.40 -92.75 -4.53
C SER A 192 48.30 -93.85 -5.12
N GLU A 193 47.68 -94.89 -5.68
CA GLU A 193 48.38 -96.03 -6.27
C GLU A 193 48.83 -95.66 -7.69
N THR A 194 50.10 -95.91 -8.00
CA THR A 194 50.68 -95.76 -9.34
C THR A 194 50.52 -97.00 -10.20
N ARG A 195 49.96 -98.09 -9.63
CA ARG A 195 49.70 -99.32 -10.38
C ARG A 195 48.53 -99.12 -11.35
N ALA A 196 48.55 -99.84 -12.46
CA ALA A 196 47.39 -99.93 -13.33
C ALA A 196 46.25 -100.67 -12.60
N PHE A 197 45.04 -100.09 -12.64
CA PHE A 197 43.83 -100.78 -12.19
C PHE A 197 43.31 -101.70 -13.29
N GLY A 198 42.91 -102.92 -12.92
CA GLY A 198 42.41 -103.94 -13.84
C GLY A 198 43.19 -105.24 -13.74
N THR A 199 42.87 -106.19 -14.61
CA THR A 199 43.59 -107.46 -14.75
C THR A 199 44.49 -107.40 -15.99
N PRO A 200 45.80 -107.65 -15.88
CA PRO A 200 46.69 -107.67 -17.03
C PRO A 200 46.32 -108.81 -17.99
N SER A 201 46.61 -108.65 -19.29
CA SER A 201 46.36 -109.69 -20.30
C SER A 201 47.22 -110.94 -20.07
N VAL A 202 48.44 -110.77 -19.54
CA VAL A 202 49.31 -111.84 -19.07
C VAL A 202 49.31 -111.81 -17.54
N ARG A 203 48.84 -112.90 -16.93
CA ARG A 203 48.62 -113.01 -15.48
C ARG A 203 49.89 -113.39 -14.72
N THR A 204 50.93 -112.58 -14.83
CA THR A 204 52.14 -112.72 -14.00
C THR A 204 51.90 -112.37 -12.53
N ASP A 205 50.73 -111.78 -12.22
CA ASP A 205 50.29 -111.43 -10.87
C ASP A 205 49.84 -112.64 -10.04
N ILE A 206 49.52 -113.77 -10.69
CA ILE A 206 49.11 -115.03 -10.05
C ILE A 206 50.11 -116.13 -10.39
N PRO A 207 50.43 -117.04 -9.45
CA PRO A 207 51.26 -118.21 -9.76
C PRO A 207 50.61 -119.10 -10.82
N ALA A 208 51.37 -119.44 -11.86
CA ALA A 208 50.92 -120.32 -12.93
C ALA A 208 50.58 -121.74 -12.39
N PRO A 209 49.48 -122.37 -12.82
CA PRO A 209 49.19 -123.75 -12.47
C PRO A 209 50.31 -124.69 -12.93
N PRO A 210 50.65 -125.73 -12.15
CA PRO A 210 51.66 -126.71 -12.54
C PRO A 210 51.33 -127.33 -13.90
N PRO A 211 52.32 -127.58 -14.79
CA PRO A 211 52.07 -128.04 -16.16
C PRO A 211 51.20 -129.30 -16.26
N GLY A 212 51.33 -130.24 -15.31
CA GLY A 212 50.53 -131.47 -15.27
C GLY A 212 49.13 -131.34 -14.65
N LYS A 213 48.77 -130.15 -14.14
CA LYS A 213 47.46 -129.86 -13.51
C LYS A 213 46.74 -128.69 -14.19
N ARG A 214 47.29 -128.16 -15.28
CA ARG A 214 46.67 -127.08 -16.04
C ARG A 214 45.44 -127.62 -16.77
N SER A 215 44.34 -126.87 -16.73
CA SER A 215 43.11 -127.29 -17.42
C SER A 215 43.35 -127.33 -18.93
N CYS A 216 42.73 -128.30 -19.63
CA CYS A 216 42.78 -128.37 -21.09
C CYS A 216 42.02 -127.23 -21.77
N ALA A 217 41.16 -126.52 -21.03
CA ALA A 217 40.41 -125.35 -21.49
C ALA A 217 40.89 -124.04 -20.83
N ASP A 218 42.12 -124.01 -20.32
CA ASP A 218 42.70 -122.77 -19.78
C ASP A 218 43.03 -121.82 -20.94
N ASN A 219 42.39 -120.64 -20.92
CA ASN A 219 42.52 -119.61 -21.95
C ASN A 219 43.40 -118.44 -21.51
N MET A 220 44.03 -118.52 -20.33
CA MET A 220 44.82 -117.43 -19.76
C MET A 220 46.32 -117.75 -19.87
N SER A 221 47.11 -116.75 -20.25
CA SER A 221 48.57 -116.81 -20.21
C SER A 221 49.08 -116.35 -18.84
N TYR A 222 50.04 -117.07 -18.27
CA TYR A 222 50.67 -116.75 -16.97
C TYR A 222 52.10 -116.22 -17.12
N GLY A 223 52.54 -115.96 -18.35
CA GLY A 223 53.89 -115.45 -18.65
C GLY A 223 54.96 -116.53 -18.76
N ASP A 224 54.56 -117.81 -18.76
CA ASP A 224 55.44 -118.97 -18.96
C ASP A 224 55.30 -119.60 -20.36
N ASP A 225 54.52 -119.00 -21.25
CA ASP A 225 54.34 -119.44 -22.63
C ASP A 225 55.57 -119.10 -23.49
N CYS A 226 55.84 -119.93 -24.52
CA CYS A 226 56.91 -119.68 -25.47
C CYS A 226 56.57 -118.53 -26.43
N SER A 227 57.59 -117.77 -26.84
CA SER A 227 57.42 -116.73 -27.86
C SER A 227 57.14 -117.37 -29.23
N ALA A 228 56.25 -116.76 -30.01
CA ALA A 228 56.03 -117.14 -31.40
C ALA A 228 57.25 -116.68 -32.22
N ALA A 229 58.04 -117.62 -32.72
CA ALA A 229 59.14 -117.36 -33.66
C ALA A 229 58.61 -117.18 -35.09
#